data_AF-A0A7L9BP95-F1
#
_entry.id   AF-A0A7L9BP95-F1
#
_cell.length_a   1.000
_cell.length_b   1.000
_cell.length_c   1.000
_cell.angle_alpha   90.00
_cell.angle_beta   90.00
_cell.angle_gamma   90.00
#
_symmetry.space_group_name_H-M   'P 1'
#
loop_
_entity.id
_entity.type
_entity.pdbx_description
1 polymer ?
#
loop_
_entity_poly.entity_id
_entity_poly.type
_entity_poly.pdbx_seq_one_letter_code
_entity_poly.pdbx_strand_id
1 'polypeptide(L)'
;MSTKNMRSTRWLVVFSVAGQAATVNAQSAYMDLRVWDSRAGHGEGAWVDVIDVLPGTRVEAAMLIGFSEGFGLAGAVYQIRGFGGVAADRVDISSHRFLGRQNRFMFGPATQAVYGDGSAWRIDAAGDDGNSRIFGIATTQNSPANGGGFDVSNPALVYRFDIIVAADGTSRTIELEAPLSELKGTTLTSPGVIGVYTSSNSVRSVHVSDVSTDGATIRVVPSPGALALVGLGGRVAGRRRRR
;
A
#
# COMPACT_ATOMS: atom_id res chain seq x y z
N MET A 1 -45.43 -40.44 -68.00
CA MET A 1 -45.93 -39.07 -67.78
C MET A 1 -46.14 -38.88 -66.29
N SER A 2 -45.72 -37.73 -65.75
CA SER A 2 -45.72 -37.32 -64.33
C SER A 2 -44.44 -37.59 -63.52
N THR A 3 -43.63 -36.53 -63.48
CA THR A 3 -42.48 -36.24 -62.62
C THR A 3 -42.92 -35.90 -61.18
N LYS A 4 -42.15 -36.31 -60.17
CA LYS A 4 -42.20 -35.67 -58.85
C LYS A 4 -40.79 -35.48 -58.27
N ASN A 5 -40.29 -34.26 -58.43
CA ASN A 5 -39.10 -33.74 -57.75
C ASN A 5 -39.44 -33.48 -56.27
N MET A 6 -38.70 -34.07 -55.34
CA MET A 6 -38.65 -33.62 -53.95
C MET A 6 -37.24 -33.11 -53.66
N ARG A 7 -37.07 -31.79 -53.74
CA ARG A 7 -35.92 -31.07 -53.19
C ARG A 7 -36.10 -31.03 -51.67
N SER A 8 -35.15 -31.62 -50.95
CA SER A 8 -35.06 -31.56 -49.49
C SER A 8 -34.38 -30.25 -49.11
N THR A 9 -35.16 -29.32 -48.56
CA THR A 9 -34.69 -28.06 -47.99
C THR A 9 -34.10 -28.37 -46.61
N ARG A 10 -32.77 -28.40 -46.52
CA ARG A 10 -32.08 -28.47 -45.23
C ARG A 10 -32.19 -27.12 -44.54
N TRP A 11 -32.98 -27.07 -43.48
CA TRP A 11 -33.04 -25.94 -42.55
C TRP A 11 -31.71 -25.84 -41.80
N LEU A 12 -30.96 -24.77 -42.04
CA LEU A 12 -29.85 -24.37 -41.20
C LEU A 12 -30.43 -23.69 -39.96
N VAL A 13 -30.52 -24.41 -38.84
CA VAL A 13 -30.86 -23.82 -37.55
C VAL A 13 -29.59 -23.16 -37.01
N VAL A 14 -29.52 -21.83 -37.11
CA VAL A 14 -28.50 -21.03 -36.43
C VAL A 14 -28.94 -20.91 -34.97
N PHE A 15 -28.27 -21.63 -34.07
CA PHE A 15 -28.37 -21.35 -32.65
C PHE A 15 -27.59 -20.05 -32.38
N SER A 16 -28.31 -18.96 -32.14
CA SER A 16 -27.73 -17.79 -31.49
C SER A 16 -27.37 -18.18 -30.06
N VAL A 17 -26.09 -18.40 -29.78
CA VAL A 17 -25.56 -18.47 -28.41
C VAL A 17 -25.62 -17.05 -27.84
N ALA A 18 -26.80 -16.65 -27.38
CA ALA A 18 -26.94 -15.58 -26.39
C ALA A 18 -26.69 -16.20 -25.01
N GLY A 19 -25.45 -16.62 -24.79
CA GLY A 19 -24.99 -17.21 -23.55
C GLY A 19 -24.34 -16.14 -22.70
N GLN A 20 -25.13 -15.53 -21.82
CA GLN A 20 -24.71 -14.89 -20.57
C GLN A 20 -23.35 -14.16 -20.62
N ALA A 21 -23.40 -12.84 -20.84
CA ALA A 21 -22.43 -12.01 -20.14
C ALA A 21 -22.65 -12.26 -18.65
N ALA A 22 -21.80 -13.11 -18.06
CA ALA A 22 -21.64 -13.13 -16.62
C ALA A 22 -21.20 -11.70 -16.26
N THR A 23 -22.11 -10.89 -15.75
CA THR A 23 -21.76 -9.83 -14.80
C THR A 23 -21.17 -10.54 -13.60
N VAL A 24 -19.92 -10.96 -13.74
CA VAL A 24 -19.04 -11.22 -12.62
C VAL A 24 -18.97 -9.87 -11.93
N ASN A 25 -19.61 -9.74 -10.77
CA ASN A 25 -19.26 -8.67 -9.85
C ASN A 25 -17.78 -8.89 -9.53
N ALA A 26 -16.90 -8.21 -10.27
CA ALA A 26 -15.49 -8.22 -10.02
C ALA A 26 -15.28 -7.43 -8.75
N GLN A 27 -15.30 -8.12 -7.62
CA GLN A 27 -14.82 -7.56 -6.37
C GLN A 27 -13.35 -7.21 -6.59
N SER A 28 -13.00 -5.97 -6.27
CA SER A 28 -11.64 -5.45 -6.37
C SER A 28 -11.20 -4.95 -4.99
N ALA A 29 -9.90 -4.93 -4.78
CA ALA A 29 -9.29 -4.44 -3.56
C ALA A 29 -8.06 -3.60 -3.88
N TYR A 30 -7.63 -2.80 -2.93
CA TYR A 30 -6.45 -1.98 -3.10
C TYR A 30 -5.66 -1.86 -1.80
N MET A 31 -4.34 -1.72 -1.95
CA MET A 31 -3.42 -1.31 -0.89
C MET A 31 -2.90 0.08 -1.21
N ASP A 32 -2.85 0.95 -0.22
CA ASP A 32 -2.53 2.36 -0.41
C ASP A 32 -1.65 2.83 0.75
N LEU A 33 -0.44 3.24 0.42
CA LEU A 33 0.45 3.89 1.37
C LEU A 33 0.16 5.38 1.38
N ARG A 34 -0.11 5.91 2.57
CA ARG A 34 -0.30 7.34 2.79
C ARG A 34 0.72 7.84 3.79
N VAL A 35 1.02 9.13 3.69
CA VAL A 35 1.91 9.85 4.60
C VAL A 35 1.19 10.98 5.29
N TRP A 36 1.72 11.39 6.44
CA TRP A 36 1.17 12.44 7.27
C TRP A 36 2.29 13.14 8.07
N ASP A 37 2.19 14.46 8.20
CA ASP A 37 3.13 15.24 9.01
C ASP A 37 2.83 15.02 10.50
N SER A 38 3.74 14.34 11.22
CA SER A 38 3.53 14.07 12.64
C SER A 38 3.44 15.35 13.49
N ARG A 39 3.90 16.50 12.97
CA ARG A 39 3.81 17.81 13.64
C ARG A 39 2.39 18.36 13.69
N ALA A 40 1.47 17.88 12.86
CA ALA A 40 0.09 18.35 12.80
C ALA A 40 -0.83 17.79 13.90
N GLY A 41 -0.34 16.92 14.79
CA GLY A 41 -1.13 16.31 15.87
C GLY A 41 -1.94 15.09 15.42
N HIS A 42 -1.78 13.94 16.10
CA HIS A 42 -2.34 12.66 15.65
C HIS A 42 -3.86 12.73 15.47
N GLY A 43 -4.32 12.49 14.24
CA GLY A 43 -5.75 12.46 13.90
C GLY A 43 -6.37 13.83 13.60
N GLU A 44 -5.58 14.91 13.57
CA GLU A 44 -6.03 16.27 13.27
C GLU A 44 -5.72 16.70 11.81
N GLY A 45 -5.07 15.83 11.02
CA GLY A 45 -4.79 16.04 9.60
C GLY A 45 -5.26 14.88 8.70
N ALA A 46 -5.31 15.13 7.39
CA ALA A 46 -5.63 14.11 6.39
C ALA A 46 -4.39 13.32 5.99
N TRP A 47 -4.54 12.01 5.82
CA TRP A 47 -3.59 11.16 5.12
C TRP A 47 -3.49 11.59 3.65
N VAL A 48 -2.27 11.77 3.13
CA VAL A 48 -2.01 12.27 1.76
C VAL A 48 -1.04 11.37 1.00
N ASP A 49 -1.07 11.45 -0.33
CA ASP A 49 -0.15 10.71 -1.21
C ASP A 49 1.22 11.39 -1.32
N VAL A 50 1.26 12.71 -1.17
CA VAL A 50 2.47 13.51 -1.34
C VAL A 50 2.57 14.52 -0.22
N ILE A 51 3.75 14.61 0.40
CA ILE A 51 4.06 15.62 1.41
C ILE A 51 5.42 16.26 1.16
N ASP A 52 5.50 17.58 1.32
CA ASP A 52 6.78 18.33 1.34
C ASP A 52 7.23 18.53 2.79
N VAL A 53 8.47 18.15 3.10
CA VAL A 53 9.03 18.24 4.46
C VAL A 53 10.43 18.82 4.47
N LEU A 54 10.83 19.37 5.61
CA LEU A 54 12.19 19.85 5.85
C LEU A 54 13.08 18.68 6.30
N PRO A 55 14.40 18.72 6.04
CA PRO A 55 15.37 17.83 6.66
C PRO A 55 15.22 17.77 8.18
N GLY A 56 15.36 16.59 8.77
CA GLY A 56 15.15 16.36 10.21
C GLY A 56 13.69 16.15 10.63
N THR A 57 12.73 16.24 9.71
CA THR A 57 11.31 16.02 10.02
C THR A 57 11.01 14.53 10.21
N ARG A 58 10.16 14.22 11.17
CA ARG A 58 9.52 12.90 11.31
C ARG A 58 8.23 12.91 10.49
N VAL A 59 8.08 11.92 9.61
CA VAL A 59 6.90 11.70 8.78
C VAL A 59 6.27 10.40 9.21
N GLU A 60 4.99 10.42 9.49
CA GLU A 60 4.26 9.19 9.76
C GLU A 60 3.72 8.61 8.44
N ALA A 61 3.83 7.32 8.26
CA ALA A 61 3.32 6.58 7.12
C ALA A 61 2.34 5.49 7.58
N ALA A 62 1.33 5.20 6.76
CA ALA A 62 0.35 4.17 7.03
C ALA A 62 0.02 3.34 5.80
N MET A 63 -0.22 2.06 6.03
CA MET A 63 -0.87 1.18 5.07
C MET A 63 -2.38 1.20 5.30
N LEU A 64 -3.11 1.52 4.25
CA LEU A 64 -4.56 1.42 4.17
C LEU A 64 -4.93 0.34 3.16
N ILE A 65 -5.91 -0.50 3.51
CA ILE A 65 -6.41 -1.54 2.62
C ILE A 65 -7.91 -1.34 2.43
N GLY A 66 -8.35 -1.20 1.18
CA GLY A 66 -9.76 -1.03 0.83
C GLY A 66 -10.25 -2.07 -0.17
N PHE A 67 -11.57 -2.11 -0.35
CA PHE A 67 -12.25 -3.05 -1.24
C PHE A 67 -13.54 -2.44 -1.82
N SER A 68 -13.94 -2.87 -3.01
CA SER A 68 -15.14 -2.33 -3.69
C SER A 68 -16.44 -2.91 -3.13
N GLU A 69 -16.43 -4.18 -2.73
CA GLU A 69 -17.58 -4.89 -2.14
C GLU A 69 -17.13 -5.72 -0.94
N GLY A 70 -18.01 -5.89 0.04
CA GLY A 70 -17.75 -6.68 1.24
C GLY A 70 -18.23 -6.01 2.53
N PHE A 71 -18.22 -6.79 3.61
CA PHE A 71 -18.55 -6.33 4.97
C PHE A 71 -17.33 -5.79 5.72
N GLY A 72 -16.15 -6.38 5.50
CA GLY A 72 -14.93 -5.94 6.17
C GLY A 72 -13.69 -6.74 5.76
N LEU A 73 -12.53 -6.16 6.04
CA LEU A 73 -11.24 -6.76 5.72
C LEU A 73 -10.98 -8.00 6.58
N ALA A 74 -10.74 -9.14 5.95
CA ALA A 74 -10.30 -10.35 6.64
C ALA A 74 -8.79 -10.38 6.84
N GLY A 75 -8.02 -9.87 5.88
CA GLY A 75 -6.58 -9.72 6.02
C GLY A 75 -5.78 -9.76 4.73
N ALA A 76 -4.50 -9.50 4.85
CA ALA A 76 -3.49 -9.55 3.80
C ALA A 76 -2.10 -9.84 4.40
N VAL A 77 -1.18 -10.34 3.59
CA VAL A 77 0.25 -10.45 3.95
C VAL A 77 1.06 -9.75 2.87
N TYR A 78 1.68 -8.64 3.22
CA TYR A 78 2.36 -7.75 2.28
C TYR A 78 3.70 -7.28 2.85
N GLN A 79 4.51 -6.66 2.00
CA GLN A 79 5.71 -5.93 2.39
C GLN A 79 5.54 -4.46 2.05
N ILE A 80 6.25 -3.61 2.78
CA ILE A 80 6.36 -2.18 2.47
C ILE A 80 7.82 -1.91 2.10
N ARG A 81 8.06 -1.14 1.05
CA ARG A 81 9.39 -0.73 0.61
C ARG A 81 9.49 0.79 0.57
N GLY A 82 10.71 1.27 0.74
CA GLY A 82 11.05 2.66 0.48
C GLY A 82 12.34 2.80 -0.31
N PHE A 83 12.40 3.84 -1.14
CA PHE A 83 13.53 4.18 -2.01
C PHE A 83 13.85 5.67 -1.95
N GLY A 84 15.03 6.05 -2.43
CA GLY A 84 15.42 7.46 -2.52
C GLY A 84 15.82 8.08 -1.18
N GLY A 85 16.02 7.25 -0.16
CA GLY A 85 16.58 7.67 1.12
C GLY A 85 18.09 7.90 1.06
N VAL A 86 18.65 8.31 2.18
CA VAL A 86 20.10 8.37 2.45
C VAL A 86 20.44 7.55 3.69
N ALA A 87 21.71 7.20 3.87
CA ALA A 87 22.20 6.39 5.01
C ALA A 87 21.81 6.90 6.41
N ALA A 88 21.52 8.20 6.54
CA ALA A 88 21.11 8.82 7.79
C ALA A 88 19.58 8.84 8.01
N ASP A 89 18.77 8.53 6.98
CA ASP A 89 17.33 8.33 7.13
C ASP A 89 17.07 7.09 7.99
N ARG A 90 15.99 7.09 8.77
CA ARG A 90 15.62 5.96 9.62
C ARG A 90 14.15 5.64 9.50
N VAL A 91 13.85 4.35 9.51
CA VAL A 91 12.48 3.85 9.63
C VAL A 91 12.31 3.32 11.05
N ASP A 92 11.28 3.81 11.73
CA ASP A 92 10.95 3.42 13.09
C ASP A 92 9.59 2.72 13.11
N ILE A 93 9.65 1.42 13.41
CA ILE A 93 8.48 0.54 13.58
C ILE A 93 8.24 0.21 15.07
N SER A 94 9.05 0.78 15.97
CA SER A 94 8.99 0.50 17.39
C SER A 94 7.92 1.35 18.10
N SER A 95 7.40 0.81 19.20
CA SER A 95 6.11 1.15 19.80
C SER A 95 6.02 2.56 20.41
N HIS A 96 5.68 3.56 19.61
CA HIS A 96 4.81 4.63 20.10
C HIS A 96 3.34 4.16 20.07
N ARG A 97 2.47 4.79 20.88
CA ARG A 97 1.07 4.36 21.12
C ARG A 97 0.18 4.19 19.87
N PHE A 98 0.67 4.60 18.69
CA PHE A 98 -0.02 4.52 17.41
C PHE A 98 0.77 3.80 16.30
N LEU A 99 2.05 3.48 16.53
CA LEU A 99 2.92 2.89 15.52
C LEU A 99 2.82 1.36 15.53
N GLY A 100 3.13 0.79 14.37
CA GLY A 100 3.09 -0.62 14.09
C GLY A 100 1.67 -1.14 13.94
N ARG A 101 1.41 -2.21 14.68
CA ARG A 101 0.24 -3.07 14.60
C ARG A 101 -1.01 -2.34 15.11
N GLN A 102 -2.04 -2.23 14.28
CA GLN A 102 -3.28 -1.57 14.67
C GLN A 102 -4.17 -2.51 15.48
N ASN A 103 -4.68 -2.03 16.63
CA ASN A 103 -5.25 -2.87 17.71
C ASN A 103 -6.46 -3.74 17.29
N ARG A 104 -7.11 -3.42 16.18
CA ARG A 104 -8.25 -4.18 15.64
C ARG A 104 -7.85 -5.33 14.72
N PHE A 105 -6.56 -5.41 14.41
CA PHE A 105 -5.99 -6.45 13.57
C PHE A 105 -5.09 -7.37 14.41
N MET A 106 -5.29 -8.66 14.20
CA MET A 106 -4.37 -9.69 14.65
C MET A 106 -3.19 -9.74 13.70
N PHE A 107 -2.00 -9.76 14.28
CA PHE A 107 -0.78 -9.97 13.53
C PHE A 107 -0.21 -11.31 13.92
N GLY A 108 0.36 -12.02 12.95
CA GLY A 108 1.02 -13.29 13.19
C GLY A 108 2.13 -13.20 14.26
N PRO A 109 2.65 -14.36 14.69
CA PRO A 109 3.70 -14.41 15.72
C PRO A 109 5.01 -13.73 15.27
N ALA A 110 5.23 -13.58 13.96
CA ALA A 110 6.40 -12.91 13.41
C ALA A 110 6.40 -11.42 13.76
N THR A 111 7.37 -10.99 14.57
CA THR A 111 7.72 -9.58 14.74
C THR A 111 8.16 -8.97 13.42
N GLN A 112 7.95 -7.68 13.21
CA GLN A 112 8.43 -7.01 12.00
C GLN A 112 9.81 -6.40 12.22
N ALA A 113 10.61 -6.34 11.16
CA ALA A 113 11.92 -5.72 11.13
C ALA A 113 12.05 -4.81 9.90
N VAL A 114 12.97 -3.86 10.00
CA VAL A 114 13.40 -3.04 8.88
C VAL A 114 14.69 -3.63 8.33
N TYR A 115 14.72 -3.88 7.03
CA TYR A 115 15.89 -4.34 6.28
C TYR A 115 16.30 -3.28 5.28
N GLY A 116 17.56 -2.86 5.24
CA GLY A 116 18.03 -1.87 4.26
C GLY A 116 19.39 -1.28 4.57
N ASP A 117 19.94 -0.53 3.62
CA ASP A 117 21.24 0.12 3.67
C ASP A 117 21.19 1.66 3.54
N GLY A 118 19.98 2.22 3.67
CA GLY A 118 19.72 3.66 3.74
C GLY A 118 19.17 4.25 2.44
N SER A 119 19.63 3.78 1.28
CA SER A 119 19.09 4.25 -0.01
C SER A 119 17.78 3.57 -0.39
N ALA A 120 17.65 2.31 0.03
CA ALA A 120 16.43 1.52 -0.05
C ALA A 120 16.26 0.71 1.23
N TRP A 121 15.01 0.42 1.56
CA TRP A 121 14.65 -0.40 2.71
C TRP A 121 13.34 -1.14 2.48
N ARG A 122 13.09 -2.19 3.27
CA ARG A 122 11.80 -2.87 3.37
C ARG A 122 11.42 -3.10 4.83
N ILE A 123 10.12 -3.10 5.11
CA ILE A 123 9.55 -3.61 6.35
C ILE A 123 8.96 -5.00 6.06
N ASP A 124 9.41 -5.97 6.83
CA ASP A 124 9.13 -7.38 6.57
C ASP A 124 9.11 -8.18 7.89
N ALA A 125 8.81 -9.47 7.83
CA ALA A 125 8.94 -10.36 8.96
C ALA A 125 10.41 -10.47 9.41
N ALA A 126 10.68 -10.34 10.71
CA ALA A 126 12.03 -10.31 11.27
C ALA A 126 12.86 -11.60 11.11
N GLY A 127 12.23 -12.69 10.64
CA GLY A 127 12.91 -13.94 10.30
C GLY A 127 13.07 -14.15 8.80
N ASP A 128 12.75 -13.16 7.97
CA ASP A 128 12.73 -13.25 6.51
C ASP A 128 13.80 -12.40 5.84
N ASP A 129 15.06 -12.62 6.24
CA ASP A 129 16.21 -11.95 5.63
C ASP A 129 16.28 -12.22 4.10
N GLY A 130 15.76 -13.37 3.67
CA GLY A 130 15.71 -13.82 2.28
C GLY A 130 14.62 -13.19 1.40
N ASN A 131 13.76 -12.32 1.94
CA ASN A 131 12.72 -11.62 1.19
C ASN A 131 11.72 -12.56 0.50
N SER A 132 11.22 -13.55 1.23
CA SER A 132 10.23 -14.48 0.73
C SER A 132 8.83 -13.86 0.73
N ARG A 133 8.16 -13.95 -0.41
CA ARG A 133 6.74 -13.58 -0.59
C ARG A 133 5.75 -14.28 0.35
N ILE A 134 6.20 -15.33 1.04
CA ILE A 134 5.37 -16.11 1.97
C ILE A 134 5.31 -15.45 3.35
N PHE A 135 6.34 -14.67 3.69
CA PHE A 135 6.46 -13.92 4.93
C PHE A 135 6.24 -12.43 4.65
N GLY A 136 5.99 -11.68 5.73
CA GLY A 136 5.63 -10.27 5.61
C GLY A 136 4.82 -9.74 6.78
N ILE A 137 4.27 -8.56 6.56
CA ILE A 137 3.32 -7.91 7.45
C ILE A 137 1.98 -8.63 7.31
N ALA A 138 1.75 -9.63 8.16
CA ALA A 138 0.48 -10.32 8.23
C ALA A 138 -0.51 -9.49 9.05
N THR A 139 -1.49 -8.89 8.38
CA THR A 139 -2.63 -8.23 9.00
C THR A 139 -3.86 -9.12 8.82
N THR A 140 -4.50 -9.54 9.91
CA THR A 140 -5.70 -10.40 9.86
C THR A 140 -6.75 -9.93 10.84
N GLN A 141 -8.02 -10.23 10.59
CA GLN A 141 -9.09 -10.07 11.56
C GLN A 141 -9.79 -11.41 11.80
N ASN A 142 -10.29 -11.56 13.03
CA ASN A 142 -11.24 -12.61 13.33
C ASN A 142 -12.50 -12.47 12.45
N SER A 143 -13.19 -13.59 12.27
CA SER A 143 -14.48 -13.61 11.60
C SER A 143 -15.47 -12.67 12.31
N PRO A 144 -16.25 -11.87 11.56
CA PRO A 144 -17.28 -10.99 12.14
C PRO A 144 -18.36 -11.79 12.90
N ALA A 145 -18.57 -13.06 12.55
CA ALA A 145 -19.50 -13.94 13.26
C ALA A 145 -19.04 -14.30 14.69
N ASN A 146 -17.76 -14.12 15.03
CA ASN A 146 -17.24 -14.44 16.37
C ASN A 146 -17.56 -13.35 17.41
N GLY A 147 -18.13 -12.21 16.98
CA GLY A 147 -18.56 -11.11 17.84
C GLY A 147 -17.40 -10.27 18.43
N GLY A 148 -17.64 -8.96 18.56
CA GLY A 148 -16.74 -8.01 19.24
C GLY A 148 -15.46 -7.64 18.46
N GLY A 149 -15.15 -6.34 18.37
CA GLY A 149 -13.84 -5.85 17.93
C GLY A 149 -13.53 -5.93 16.42
N PHE A 150 -14.45 -6.41 15.59
CA PHE A 150 -14.31 -6.42 14.13
C PHE A 150 -14.34 -5.00 13.56
N ASP A 151 -13.36 -4.65 12.72
CA ASP A 151 -13.29 -3.37 12.02
C ASP A 151 -13.94 -3.45 10.65
N VAL A 152 -15.03 -2.70 10.47
CA VAL A 152 -15.77 -2.55 9.20
C VAL A 152 -15.30 -1.36 8.37
N SER A 153 -14.26 -0.65 8.79
CA SER A 153 -13.75 0.52 8.06
C SER A 153 -13.24 0.12 6.68
N ASN A 154 -13.57 0.95 5.69
CA ASN A 154 -13.14 0.78 4.30
C ASN A 154 -12.83 2.17 3.71
N PRO A 155 -11.55 2.52 3.51
CA PRO A 155 -10.37 1.69 3.75
C PRO A 155 -10.10 1.45 5.24
N ALA A 156 -9.50 0.30 5.55
CA ALA A 156 -9.02 -0.03 6.87
C ALA A 156 -7.57 0.41 7.04
N LEU A 157 -7.28 1.16 8.11
CA LEU A 157 -5.91 1.49 8.50
C LEU A 157 -5.31 0.30 9.25
N VAL A 158 -4.33 -0.36 8.64
CA VAL A 158 -3.83 -1.67 9.10
C VAL A 158 -2.44 -1.61 9.71
N TYR A 159 -1.57 -0.69 9.29
CA TYR A 159 -0.21 -0.61 9.80
C TYR A 159 0.28 0.83 9.75
N ARG A 160 1.09 1.25 10.74
CA ARG A 160 1.68 2.59 10.83
C ARG A 160 3.16 2.50 11.16
N PHE A 161 3.96 3.44 10.71
CA PHE A 161 5.38 3.52 11.03
C PHE A 161 5.89 4.93 10.78
N ASP A 162 7.04 5.27 11.34
CA ASP A 162 7.65 6.57 11.12
C ASP A 162 8.85 6.49 10.18
N ILE A 163 9.05 7.55 9.42
CA ILE A 163 10.23 7.83 8.63
C ILE A 163 10.85 9.12 9.20
N ILE A 164 12.05 8.98 9.74
CA ILE A 164 12.85 10.10 10.24
C ILE A 164 13.78 10.52 9.12
N VAL A 165 13.48 11.67 8.51
CA VAL A 165 14.27 12.25 7.43
C VAL A 165 15.56 12.83 8.02
N ALA A 166 16.71 12.49 7.44
CA ALA A 166 18.01 13.00 7.82
C ALA A 166 18.03 14.53 7.79
N ALA A 167 18.80 15.14 8.70
CA ALA A 167 19.00 16.58 8.77
C ALA A 167 20.09 17.07 7.79
N ASP A 168 20.08 16.57 6.56
CA ASP A 168 20.98 16.99 5.49
C ASP A 168 20.28 18.00 4.57
N GLY A 169 20.96 19.07 4.14
CA GLY A 169 20.35 20.13 3.32
C GLY A 169 19.97 19.72 1.88
N THR A 170 19.97 18.42 1.58
CA THR A 170 19.82 17.85 0.24
C THR A 170 18.36 17.79 -0.16
N SER A 171 18.03 18.28 -1.35
CA SER A 171 16.71 18.03 -1.93
C SER A 171 16.65 16.63 -2.52
N ARG A 172 15.63 15.85 -2.15
CA ARG A 172 15.41 14.49 -2.65
C ARG A 172 13.95 14.07 -2.52
N THR A 173 13.63 12.92 -3.08
CA THR A 173 12.32 12.28 -2.96
C THR A 173 12.50 10.90 -2.37
N ILE A 174 11.71 10.59 -1.34
CA ILE A 174 11.59 9.25 -0.78
C ILE A 174 10.25 8.69 -1.26
N GLU A 175 10.30 7.57 -1.97
CA GLU A 175 9.11 6.88 -2.50
C GLU A 175 8.81 5.67 -1.65
N LEU A 176 7.53 5.45 -1.35
CA LEU A 176 7.02 4.33 -0.57
C LEU A 176 6.09 3.49 -1.45
N GLU A 177 6.25 2.17 -1.44
CA GLU A 177 5.40 1.26 -2.19
C GLU A 177 5.09 -0.02 -1.40
N ALA A 178 3.97 -0.66 -1.74
CA ALA A 178 3.65 -2.02 -1.33
C ALA A 178 3.43 -2.86 -2.59
N PRO A 179 4.51 -3.35 -3.22
CA PRO A 179 4.44 -3.91 -4.56
C PRO A 179 3.54 -5.14 -4.61
N LEU A 180 2.66 -5.22 -5.62
CA LEU A 180 1.75 -6.34 -5.82
C LEU A 180 2.49 -7.69 -5.92
N SER A 181 3.72 -7.69 -6.44
CA SER A 181 4.56 -8.90 -6.54
C SER A 181 4.94 -9.49 -5.18
N GLU A 182 4.87 -8.71 -4.10
CA GLU A 182 5.19 -9.12 -2.72
C GLU A 182 3.94 -9.30 -1.86
N LEU A 183 2.75 -9.04 -2.42
CA LEU A 183 1.50 -9.42 -1.77
C LEU A 183 1.31 -10.93 -1.92
N LYS A 184 1.16 -11.62 -0.79
CA LYS A 184 0.98 -13.06 -0.75
C LYS A 184 -0.23 -13.49 -1.58
N GLY A 185 0.03 -14.47 -2.44
CA GLY A 185 -0.96 -15.11 -3.29
C GLY A 185 -1.59 -16.36 -2.69
N THR A 186 -2.50 -16.97 -3.44
CA THR A 186 -2.93 -18.37 -3.20
C THR A 186 -1.88 -19.37 -3.65
N THR A 187 -1.03 -19.00 -4.61
CA THR A 187 0.11 -19.79 -5.12
C THR A 187 1.30 -18.88 -5.39
N LEU A 188 2.49 -19.46 -5.61
CA LEU A 188 3.69 -18.70 -6.01
C LEU A 188 3.51 -18.00 -7.38
N THR A 189 2.63 -18.51 -8.23
CA THR A 189 2.35 -17.99 -9.57
C THR A 189 1.14 -17.05 -9.64
N SER A 190 0.36 -16.95 -8.56
CA SER A 190 -0.81 -16.08 -8.45
C SER A 190 -0.67 -15.17 -7.22
N PRO A 191 0.28 -14.21 -7.22
CA PRO A 191 0.42 -13.24 -6.13
C PRO A 191 -0.82 -12.35 -6.04
N GLY A 192 -0.94 -11.60 -4.96
CA GLY A 192 -1.86 -10.46 -4.93
C GLY A 192 -3.26 -10.77 -4.43
N VAL A 193 -3.41 -11.40 -3.26
CA VAL A 193 -4.73 -11.73 -2.72
C VAL A 193 -5.02 -11.01 -1.41
N ILE A 194 -6.20 -10.38 -1.35
CA ILE A 194 -6.76 -9.80 -0.12
C ILE A 194 -7.98 -10.61 0.30
N GLY A 195 -8.06 -10.96 1.58
CA GLY A 195 -9.23 -11.62 2.15
C GLY A 195 -10.28 -10.59 2.57
N VAL A 196 -11.54 -10.82 2.22
CA VAL A 196 -12.68 -9.97 2.59
C VAL A 196 -13.84 -10.84 3.10
N TYR A 197 -14.49 -10.45 4.18
CA TYR A 197 -15.74 -11.07 4.62
C TYR A 197 -16.91 -10.41 3.88
N THR A 198 -17.86 -11.20 3.38
CA THR A 198 -18.96 -10.68 2.54
C THR A 198 -20.20 -10.30 3.33
N SER A 199 -20.31 -10.73 4.60
CA SER A 199 -21.44 -10.43 5.48
C SER A 199 -21.02 -10.40 6.96
N SER A 200 -21.88 -9.83 7.81
CA SER A 200 -21.67 -9.75 9.27
C SER A 200 -21.66 -11.11 9.99
N ASN A 201 -22.21 -12.15 9.38
CA ASN A 201 -22.22 -13.52 9.90
C ASN A 201 -21.29 -14.46 9.11
N SER A 202 -20.41 -13.92 8.26
CA SER A 202 -19.44 -14.71 7.52
C SER A 202 -18.42 -15.34 8.46
N VAL A 203 -18.25 -16.66 8.40
CA VAL A 203 -17.22 -17.41 9.13
C VAL A 203 -15.95 -17.67 8.31
N ARG A 204 -16.02 -17.40 7.00
CA ARG A 204 -14.93 -17.56 6.04
C ARG A 204 -14.84 -16.31 5.17
N SER A 205 -13.63 -15.90 4.87
CA SER A 205 -13.38 -14.83 3.91
C SER A 205 -13.39 -15.37 2.48
N VAL A 206 -13.64 -14.47 1.55
CA VAL A 206 -13.44 -14.66 0.11
C VAL A 206 -12.12 -13.98 -0.27
N HIS A 207 -11.43 -14.57 -1.24
CA HIS A 207 -10.19 -14.03 -1.77
C HIS A 207 -10.47 -13.13 -2.98
N VAL A 208 -10.00 -11.88 -2.89
CA VAL A 208 -10.02 -10.89 -3.96
C VAL A 208 -8.64 -10.85 -4.60
N SER A 209 -8.59 -11.11 -5.91
CA SER A 209 -7.35 -11.16 -6.70
C SER A 209 -7.17 -9.98 -7.64
N ASP A 210 -8.24 -9.21 -7.91
CA ASP A 210 -8.14 -7.94 -8.62
C ASP A 210 -7.68 -6.88 -7.62
N VAL A 211 -6.36 -6.82 -7.41
CA VAL A 211 -5.73 -5.96 -6.42
C VAL A 211 -4.84 -4.93 -7.09
N SER A 212 -5.09 -3.65 -6.79
CA SER A 212 -4.19 -2.56 -7.15
C SER A 212 -3.37 -2.10 -5.94
N THR A 213 -2.22 -1.48 -6.20
CA THR A 213 -1.34 -0.94 -5.15
C THR A 213 -0.96 0.47 -5.51
N ASP A 214 -1.08 1.39 -4.55
CA ASP A 214 -0.61 2.78 -4.68
C ASP A 214 0.43 3.09 -3.59
N GLY A 215 1.24 4.10 -3.87
CA GLY A 215 2.38 4.50 -3.05
C GLY A 215 2.24 5.91 -2.47
N ALA A 216 3.16 6.26 -1.57
CA ALA A 216 3.29 7.62 -1.07
C ALA A 216 4.66 8.21 -1.41
N THR A 217 4.71 9.53 -1.48
CA THR A 217 5.89 10.31 -1.82
C THR A 217 6.20 11.34 -0.74
N ILE A 218 7.43 11.35 -0.25
CA ILE A 218 7.95 12.38 0.66
C ILE A 218 8.98 13.20 -0.11
N ARG A 219 8.73 14.49 -0.27
CA ARG A 219 9.65 15.43 -0.92
C ARG A 219 10.41 16.20 0.14
N VAL A 220 11.71 16.00 0.19
CA VAL A 220 12.60 16.73 1.09
C VAL A 220 13.01 18.03 0.40
N VAL A 221 12.56 19.16 0.95
CA VAL A 221 12.86 20.49 0.41
C VAL A 221 13.95 21.17 1.26
N PRO A 222 14.96 21.84 0.65
CA PRO A 222 16.02 22.49 1.41
C PRO A 222 15.49 23.52 2.40
N SER A 223 16.14 23.64 3.56
CA SER A 223 15.74 24.64 4.55
C SER A 223 15.87 26.05 3.96
N PRO A 224 14.91 26.98 4.21
CA PRO A 224 14.97 28.34 3.67
C PRO A 224 16.28 29.07 4.00
N GLY A 225 16.90 28.76 5.15
CA GLY A 225 18.20 29.29 5.53
C GLY A 225 19.35 28.86 4.61
N ALA A 226 19.30 27.63 4.08
CA ALA A 226 20.29 27.17 3.10
C ALA A 226 20.18 27.97 1.80
N LEU A 227 18.97 28.31 1.35
CA LEU A 227 18.77 29.16 0.17
C LEU A 227 19.26 30.59 0.39
N ALA A 228 19.06 31.14 1.58
CA ALA A 228 19.53 32.48 1.94
C ALA A 228 21.07 32.58 1.96
N LEU A 229 21.77 31.55 2.45
CA LEU A 229 23.24 31.48 2.45
C LEU A 229 23.81 31.41 1.03
N VAL A 230 23.19 30.65 0.13
CA VAL A 230 23.57 30.62 -1.30
C VAL A 230 23.38 32.00 -1.94
N GLY A 231 22.26 32.67 -1.67
CA GLY A 231 21.97 34.02 -2.17
C GLY A 231 22.93 35.09 -1.64
N LEU A 232 23.33 35.01 -0.37
CA LEU A 232 24.30 35.92 0.24
C LEU A 232 25.73 35.66 -0.23
N GLY A 233 26.13 34.39 -0.39
CA GLY A 233 27.42 34.02 -0.95
C GLY A 233 27.62 34.55 -2.37
N GLY A 234 26.59 34.47 -3.20
CA GLY A 234 26.59 35.07 -4.55
C GLY A 234 26.75 36.60 -4.53
N ARG A 235 26.12 37.29 -3.57
CA ARG A 235 26.24 38.75 -3.42
C ARG A 235 27.62 39.19 -2.91
N VAL A 236 28.25 38.44 -2.02
CA VAL A 236 29.60 38.75 -1.52
C VAL A 236 30.65 38.50 -2.61
N ALA A 237 30.51 37.44 -3.41
CA ALA A 237 31.38 37.19 -4.56
C ALA A 237 31.27 38.27 -5.65
N GLY A 238 30.05 38.78 -5.90
CA GLY A 238 29.82 39.86 -6.87
C GLY A 238 30.49 41.19 -6.50
N ARG A 239 30.63 41.51 -5.20
CA ARG A 239 31.25 42.77 -4.75
C ARG A 239 32.77 42.79 -4.91
N ARG A 240 33.43 41.63 -5.02
CA ARG A 240 34.90 41.54 -5.10
C ARG A 240 35.46 41.73 -6.52
N ARG A 241 34.61 41.74 -7.56
CA ARG A 241 35.00 41.98 -8.97
C ARG A 241 34.87 43.44 -9.44
N ARG A 242 34.58 44.38 -8.54
CA ARG A 242 34.58 45.82 -8.84
C ARG A 242 35.69 46.53 -8.09
N ARG A 243 36.95 46.24 -8.43
CA ARG A 243 38.11 47.10 -8.20
C ARG A 243 39.09 46.87 -9.35
#